data_AF-A0A7S2S5W3-F1
#
_entry.id   AF-A0A7S2S5W3-F1
#
_cell.length_a   1.000
_cell.length_b   1.000
_cell.length_c   1.000
_cell.angle_alpha   90.00
_cell.angle_beta   90.00
_cell.angle_gamma   90.00
#
_symmetry.space_group_name_H-M   'P 1'
#
loop_
_entity.id
_entity.type
_entity.pdbx_description
1 polymer ?
#
loop_
_entity_poly.entity_id
_entity_poly.type
_entity_poly.pdbx_seq_one_letter_code
_entity_poly.pdbx_strand_id
1 'polypeptide(L)'
;MASLQLAHKARATASANPSARLYRSIVKELPRVLTIYDIDMPLKDAKDNIRAKFQQYAHIKDDRVKGMLVEKGYMDLEETLLQHKQRGHLLRAFAGYIEPSGSSRKRLGKDPSIDEQFARSY
;
A
#
# COMPACT_ATOMS: atom_id res chain seq x y z
N MET A 1 -15.06 -14.05 0.68
CA MET A 1 -14.81 -15.13 -0.32
C MET A 1 -14.88 -14.64 -1.76
N ALA A 2 -15.96 -14.00 -2.22
CA ALA A 2 -16.14 -13.60 -3.63
C ALA A 2 -15.04 -12.66 -4.21
N SER A 3 -14.55 -11.69 -3.44
CA SER A 3 -13.49 -10.76 -3.87
C SER A 3 -12.12 -11.43 -4.03
N LEU A 4 -11.82 -12.41 -3.18
CA LEU A 4 -10.57 -13.16 -3.22
C LEU A 4 -10.53 -14.03 -4.47
N GLN A 5 -11.66 -14.66 -4.79
CA GLN A 5 -11.85 -15.37 -6.06
C GLN A 5 -11.71 -14.42 -7.26
N LEU A 6 -12.12 -13.15 -7.14
CA LEU A 6 -11.97 -12.17 -8.21
C LEU A 6 -10.49 -11.87 -8.51
N ALA A 7 -9.67 -11.67 -7.47
CA ALA A 7 -8.24 -11.43 -7.61
C ALA A 7 -7.53 -12.64 -8.25
N HIS A 8 -7.81 -13.87 -7.78
CA HIS A 8 -7.25 -15.09 -8.37
C HIS A 8 -7.69 -15.32 -9.82
N LYS A 9 -8.96 -15.11 -10.13
CA LYS A 9 -9.47 -15.20 -11.52
C LYS A 9 -8.82 -14.17 -12.42
N ALA A 10 -8.59 -12.96 -11.92
CA ALA A 10 -7.91 -11.89 -12.65
C ALA A 10 -6.42 -12.21 -12.88
N ARG A 11 -5.78 -12.94 -11.98
CA ARG A 11 -4.40 -13.41 -12.15
C ARG A 11 -4.29 -14.52 -13.21
N ALA A 12 -5.19 -15.49 -13.19
CA ALA A 12 -5.12 -16.70 -14.04
C ALA A 12 -5.44 -16.47 -15.53
N THR A 13 -6.00 -15.33 -15.89
CA THR A 13 -6.43 -15.05 -17.25
C THR A 13 -5.33 -14.32 -18.02
N ALA A 14 -5.00 -14.78 -19.24
CA ALA A 14 -4.04 -14.09 -20.11
C ALA A 14 -4.54 -12.68 -20.46
N SER A 15 -3.64 -11.69 -20.47
CA SER A 15 -3.98 -10.28 -20.74
C SER A 15 -3.01 -9.66 -21.72
N ALA A 16 -3.53 -8.88 -22.67
CA ALA A 16 -2.73 -7.97 -23.48
C ALA A 16 -2.05 -6.87 -22.64
N ASN A 17 -2.64 -6.47 -21.51
CA ASN A 17 -2.04 -5.52 -20.57
C ASN A 17 -2.26 -5.98 -19.11
N PRO A 18 -1.31 -6.72 -18.51
CA PRO A 18 -1.46 -7.28 -17.18
C PRO A 18 -1.52 -6.20 -16.10
N SER A 19 -0.73 -5.13 -16.22
CA SER A 19 -0.69 -4.01 -15.27
C SER A 19 -2.03 -3.25 -15.21
N ALA A 20 -2.65 -2.97 -16.35
CA ALA A 20 -3.95 -2.30 -16.40
C ALA A 20 -5.09 -3.14 -15.79
N ARG A 21 -4.98 -4.46 -15.83
CA ARG A 21 -5.96 -5.35 -15.19
C ARG A 21 -5.77 -5.39 -13.68
N LEU A 22 -4.54 -5.49 -13.20
CA LEU A 22 -4.25 -5.37 -11.78
C LEU A 22 -4.79 -4.04 -11.22
N TYR A 23 -4.52 -2.92 -11.91
CA TYR A 23 -5.04 -1.60 -11.50
C TYR A 23 -6.57 -1.59 -11.37
N ARG A 24 -7.30 -2.14 -12.36
CA ARG A 24 -8.77 -2.25 -12.31
C ARG A 24 -9.26 -3.11 -11.16
N SER A 25 -8.59 -4.23 -10.88
CA SER A 25 -8.92 -5.10 -9.75
C SER A 25 -8.75 -4.38 -8.42
N ILE A 26 -7.64 -3.64 -8.24
CA ILE A 26 -7.39 -2.85 -7.03
C ILE A 26 -8.45 -1.77 -6.87
N VAL A 27 -8.71 -0.97 -7.92
CA VAL A 27 -9.67 0.15 -7.87
C VAL A 27 -11.09 -0.32 -7.55
N LYS A 28 -11.47 -1.52 -7.99
CA LYS A 28 -12.78 -2.11 -7.69
C LYS A 28 -12.93 -2.46 -6.21
N GLU A 29 -11.89 -3.01 -5.59
CA GLU A 29 -11.91 -3.40 -4.18
C GLU A 29 -11.62 -2.23 -3.22
N LEU A 30 -11.07 -1.13 -3.74
CA LEU A 30 -10.62 0.01 -2.95
C LEU A 30 -11.67 0.60 -1.99
N PRO A 31 -12.95 0.86 -2.39
CA PRO A 31 -13.94 1.40 -1.47
C PRO A 31 -14.17 0.48 -0.26
N ARG A 32 -14.19 -0.83 -0.51
CA ARG A 32 -14.37 -1.83 0.53
C ARG A 32 -13.17 -1.89 1.47
N VAL A 33 -11.95 -1.78 0.94
CA VAL A 33 -10.72 -1.72 1.75
C VAL A 33 -10.75 -0.49 2.66
N LEU A 34 -11.11 0.69 2.15
CA LEU A 34 -11.21 1.91 2.98
C LEU A 34 -12.20 1.73 4.14
N THR A 35 -13.35 1.09 3.89
CA THR A 35 -14.35 0.80 4.93
C THR A 35 -13.87 -0.23 5.95
N ILE A 36 -13.27 -1.35 5.51
CA ILE A 36 -12.81 -2.43 6.41
C ILE A 36 -11.72 -1.92 7.36
N TYR A 37 -10.86 -1.04 6.87
CA TYR A 37 -9.70 -0.54 7.62
C TYR A 37 -9.91 0.80 8.30
N ASP A 38 -11.13 1.35 8.21
CA ASP A 38 -11.50 2.63 8.82
C ASP A 38 -10.48 3.74 8.46
N ILE A 39 -10.30 3.93 7.15
CA ILE A 39 -9.39 4.94 6.59
C ILE A 39 -10.22 6.11 6.07
N ASP A 40 -10.15 7.22 6.80
CA ASP A 40 -10.76 8.49 6.44
C ASP A 40 -9.97 9.19 5.32
N MET A 41 -10.08 8.68 4.11
CA MET A 41 -9.49 9.28 2.91
C MET A 41 -10.54 9.33 1.79
N PRO A 42 -10.68 10.45 1.06
CA PRO A 42 -11.54 10.50 -0.12
C PRO A 42 -11.14 9.41 -1.13
N LEU A 43 -12.14 8.71 -1.69
CA LEU A 43 -11.90 7.64 -2.65
C LEU A 43 -11.10 8.12 -3.88
N LYS A 44 -11.29 9.38 -4.28
CA LYS A 44 -10.53 10.00 -5.37
C LYS A 44 -9.04 10.06 -5.03
N ASP A 45 -8.69 10.52 -3.84
CA ASP A 45 -7.30 10.66 -3.41
C ASP A 45 -6.64 9.28 -3.24
N ALA A 46 -7.38 8.30 -2.74
CA ALA A 46 -6.90 6.92 -2.67
C ALA A 46 -6.60 6.34 -4.07
N LYS A 47 -7.45 6.62 -5.07
CA LYS A 47 -7.22 6.22 -6.47
C LYS A 47 -6.00 6.93 -7.08
N ASP A 48 -5.86 8.22 -6.81
CA ASP A 48 -4.74 9.03 -7.30
C ASP A 48 -3.40 8.54 -6.70
N ASN A 49 -3.39 8.17 -5.42
CA ASN A 49 -2.22 7.55 -4.78
C ASN A 49 -1.85 6.19 -5.39
N ILE A 50 -2.84 5.33 -5.67
CA ILE A 50 -2.58 4.06 -6.37
C ILE A 50 -2.02 4.35 -7.76
N ARG A 51 -2.59 5.31 -8.50
CA ARG A 51 -2.09 5.68 -9.82
C ARG A 51 -0.63 6.15 -9.76
N ALA A 52 -0.28 6.99 -8.79
CA ALA A 52 1.08 7.45 -8.58
C ALA A 52 2.05 6.29 -8.33
N LYS A 53 1.65 5.28 -7.55
CA LYS A 53 2.46 4.06 -7.34
C LYS A 53 2.73 3.28 -8.61
N PHE A 54 1.74 3.14 -9.50
CA PHE A 54 1.97 2.49 -10.80
C PHE A 54 2.92 3.33 -11.67
N GLN A 55 2.78 4.65 -11.64
CA GLN A 55 3.64 5.56 -12.39
C GLN A 55 5.10 5.57 -11.91
N GLN A 56 5.35 5.34 -10.61
CA GLN A 56 6.70 5.22 -10.05
C GLN A 56 7.55 4.19 -10.80
N TYR A 57 6.93 3.10 -11.27
CA TYR A 57 7.61 2.01 -11.98
C TYR A 57 7.53 2.13 -13.51
N ALA A 58 7.00 3.22 -14.06
CA ALA A 58 6.81 3.39 -15.50
C ALA A 58 8.12 3.40 -16.32
N HIS A 59 9.25 3.69 -15.68
CA HIS A 59 10.58 3.69 -16.30
C HIS A 59 11.11 2.27 -16.61
N ILE A 60 10.52 1.22 -16.01
CA ILE A 60 10.97 -0.17 -16.16
C ILE A 60 10.52 -0.73 -17.51
N LYS A 61 11.49 -1.08 -18.35
CA LYS A 61 11.24 -1.61 -19.71
C LYS A 61 11.26 -3.13 -19.79
N ASP A 62 11.99 -3.82 -18.92
CA ASP A 62 12.12 -5.28 -18.91
C ASP A 62 10.79 -5.95 -18.54
N ASP A 63 10.28 -6.78 -19.44
CA ASP A 63 9.00 -7.48 -19.29
C ASP A 63 9.01 -8.51 -18.16
N ARG A 64 10.17 -9.11 -17.84
CA ARG A 64 10.28 -10.05 -16.72
C ARG A 64 10.08 -9.33 -15.40
N VAL A 65 10.68 -8.14 -15.27
CA VAL A 65 10.52 -7.29 -14.09
C VAL A 65 9.09 -6.77 -13.99
N LYS A 66 8.48 -6.34 -15.10
CA LYS A 66 7.04 -5.98 -15.13
C LYS A 66 6.16 -7.12 -14.65
N GLY A 67 6.43 -8.35 -15.12
CA GLY A 67 5.72 -9.55 -14.68
C GLY A 67 5.82 -9.74 -13.17
N MET A 68 7.03 -9.71 -12.61
CA MET A 68 7.25 -9.82 -11.17
C MET A 68 6.54 -8.71 -10.37
N LEU A 69 6.53 -7.47 -10.87
CA LEU A 69 5.84 -6.36 -10.22
C LEU A 69 4.32 -6.54 -10.21
N VAL A 70 3.76 -7.04 -11.31
CA VAL A 70 2.32 -7.35 -11.37
C VAL A 70 1.97 -8.46 -10.39
N GLU A 71 2.76 -9.54 -10.36
CA GLU A 71 2.56 -10.65 -9.43
C GLU A 71 2.65 -10.20 -7.97
N LYS A 72 3.66 -9.39 -7.64
CA LYS A 72 3.78 -8.75 -6.32
C LYS A 72 2.55 -7.91 -5.98
N GLY A 73 2.02 -7.15 -6.93
CA GLY A 73 0.82 -6.34 -6.73
C GLY A 73 -0.43 -7.17 -6.47
N TYR A 74 -0.58 -8.34 -7.13
CA TYR A 74 -1.67 -9.27 -6.82
C TYR A 74 -1.54 -9.90 -5.43
N MET A 75 -0.32 -10.27 -5.02
CA MET A 75 -0.06 -10.76 -3.66
C MET A 75 -0.44 -9.70 -2.62
N ASP A 76 -0.03 -8.44 -2.84
CA ASP A 76 -0.33 -7.31 -1.96
C ASP A 76 -1.84 -7.06 -1.82
N LEU A 77 -2.57 -7.19 -2.93
CA LEU A 77 -4.04 -7.10 -2.95
C LEU A 77 -4.67 -8.26 -2.16
N GLU A 78 -4.20 -9.49 -2.35
CA GLU A 78 -4.70 -10.67 -1.66
C GLU A 78 -4.50 -10.56 -0.15
N GLU A 79 -3.31 -10.20 0.32
CA GLU A 79 -3.02 -9.97 1.75
C GLU A 79 -3.93 -8.88 2.37
N THR A 80 -4.22 -7.84 1.60
CA THR A 80 -5.13 -6.76 2.04
C THR A 80 -6.57 -7.25 2.12
N LEU A 81 -7.03 -8.05 1.16
CA LEU A 81 -8.39 -8.60 1.15
C LEU A 81 -8.60 -9.67 2.22
N LEU A 82 -7.55 -10.42 2.55
CA LEU A 82 -7.52 -11.42 3.62
C LEU A 82 -7.32 -10.81 5.01
N GLN A 83 -7.17 -9.49 5.11
CA GLN A 83 -6.92 -8.79 6.37
C GLN A 83 -5.63 -9.23 7.09
N HIS A 84 -4.65 -9.75 6.34
CA HIS A 84 -3.32 -10.04 6.88
C HIS A 84 -2.54 -8.74 7.19
N LYS A 85 -2.86 -7.66 6.47
CA LYS A 85 -2.33 -6.32 6.75
C LYS A 85 -3.17 -5.61 7.81
N GLN A 86 -2.52 -4.77 8.62
CA GLN A 86 -3.17 -3.82 9.54
C GLN A 86 -3.30 -2.42 8.93
N ARG A 87 -4.18 -1.58 9.49
CA ARG A 87 -4.42 -0.17 9.10
C ARG A 87 -3.14 0.64 8.90
N GLY A 88 -2.17 0.54 9.81
CA GLY A 88 -0.90 1.27 9.73
C GLY A 88 -0.04 0.91 8.52
N HIS A 89 -0.19 -0.29 7.95
CA HIS A 89 0.50 -0.66 6.70
C HIS A 89 -0.12 0.07 5.50
N LEU A 90 -1.44 0.17 5.46
CA LEU A 90 -2.16 0.86 4.39
C LEU A 90 -1.97 2.38 4.44
N LEU A 91 -1.98 2.98 5.63
CA LEU A 91 -1.69 4.41 5.79
C LEU A 91 -0.29 4.76 5.28
N ARG A 92 0.72 3.94 5.63
CA ARG A 92 2.08 4.08 5.08
C ARG A 92 2.12 3.91 3.57
N ALA A 93 1.27 3.04 3.04
CA ALA A 93 1.16 2.82 1.61
C ALA A 93 0.51 4.01 0.88
N PHE A 94 -0.44 4.72 1.47
CA PHE A 94 -1.14 5.84 0.82
C PHE A 94 -0.43 7.18 0.99
N ALA A 95 0.02 7.51 2.20
CA ALA A 95 0.51 8.85 2.53
C ALA A 95 2.04 8.94 2.67
N GLY A 96 2.76 7.85 2.41
CA GLY A 96 4.16 7.73 2.82
C GLY A 96 4.28 7.57 4.33
N TYR A 97 5.49 7.69 4.89
CA TYR A 97 5.70 7.66 6.33
C TYR A 97 5.03 8.88 6.99
N ILE A 98 3.75 8.75 7.37
CA ILE A 98 3.19 9.58 8.43
C ILE A 98 3.80 9.03 9.72
N GLU A 99 4.82 9.70 10.24
CA GLU A 99 5.30 9.44 11.59
C GLU A 99 4.10 9.57 12.53
N PRO A 100 3.74 8.53 13.29
CA PRO A 100 2.80 8.70 14.39
C PRO A 100 3.35 9.83 15.25
N SER A 101 2.51 10.75 15.72
CA SER A 101 2.93 11.90 16.53
C SER A 101 3.78 11.52 17.77
N GLY A 102 3.81 10.23 18.13
CA GLY A 102 4.66 9.68 19.18
C GLY A 102 5.99 9.03 18.78
N SER A 103 6.28 8.74 17.50
CA SER A 103 7.54 8.06 17.09
C SER A 103 8.74 9.00 17.05
N SER A 104 8.53 10.27 16.71
CA SER A 104 9.57 11.31 16.75
C SER A 104 10.10 11.56 18.17
N ARG A 105 9.34 11.22 19.22
CA ARG A 105 9.75 11.33 20.62
C ARG A 105 10.94 10.44 20.99
N LYS A 106 11.22 9.41 20.19
CA LYS A 106 12.34 8.47 20.42
C LYS A 106 13.50 8.67 19.47
N ARG A 107 13.41 9.64 18.55
CA ARG A 107 14.51 9.97 17.64
C ARG A 107 15.44 10.92 18.35
N LEU A 108 16.56 10.36 18.73
CA LEU A 108 17.64 11.05 19.39
C LEU A 108 18.59 11.64 18.32
N GLY A 109 19.07 12.87 18.52
CA GLY A 109 19.98 13.54 17.57
C GLY A 109 21.34 12.85 17.44
N LYS A 110 22.23 13.39 16.59
CA LYS A 110 23.58 12.83 16.37
C LYS A 110 24.44 12.85 17.64
N ASP A 111 24.29 13.89 18.46
CA ASP A 111 25.00 14.08 19.75
C ASP A 111 24.02 14.57 20.83
N PRO A 112 23.20 13.67 21.38
CA PRO A 112 22.12 14.02 22.29
C PRO A 112 22.59 14.04 23.75
N SER A 113 22.10 15.01 24.51
CA SER A 113 22.41 15.10 25.95
C SER A 113 21.90 13.88 26.71
N ILE A 114 22.56 13.52 27.82
CA ILE A 114 22.12 12.46 28.74
C ILE A 114 20.67 12.74 29.18
N ASP A 115 20.32 14.01 29.43
CA ASP A 115 18.98 14.37 29.85
C ASP A 115 17.94 14.18 28.74
N GLU A 116 18.31 14.42 27.48
CA GLU A 116 17.45 14.18 26.31
C GLU A 116 17.27 12.67 26.04
N GLN A 117 18.28 11.85 26.35
CA GLN A 117 18.24 10.39 26.24
C GLN A 117 17.24 9.75 27.20
N PHE A 118 17.18 10.27 28.43
CA PHE A 118 16.37 9.71 29.51
C PHE A 118 15.08 10.50 29.79
N ALA A 119 14.84 11.61 29.10
CA ALA A 119 13.58 12.34 29.14
C ALA A 119 12.43 11.47 28.65
N ARG A 120 11.76 10.78 29.58
CA ARG A 120 10.41 10.27 29.36
C ARG A 120 9.49 11.49 29.33
N SER A 121 9.17 11.99 28.14
CA SER A 121 8.08 12.96 27.99
C SER A 121 6.78 12.28 28.45
N TYR A 122 6.33 12.61 29.66
CA TYR A 122 5.00 12.28 30.14
C TYR A 122 3.95 13.07 29.35
#